data_AF-A0A955Q348-F1
#
_entry.id   AF-A0A955Q348-F1
#
_cell.length_a   1.000
_cell.length_b   1.000
_cell.length_c   1.000
_cell.angle_alpha   90.00
_cell.angle_beta   90.00
_cell.angle_gamma   90.00
#
_symmetry.space_group_name_H-M   'P 1'
#
loop_
_entity.id
_entity.type
_entity.pdbx_description
1 polymer ?
#
loop_
_entity_poly.entity_id
_entity_poly.type
_entity_poly.pdbx_seq_one_letter_code
_entity_poly.pdbx_strand_id
1 'polypeptide(L)'
;MFSLAKFPVDTRSTFHKGGVLWPLAVSQAIDGGIKGIDDLTNLVFFMHHPERMAGDTGRALDPKEANFHQLADEWTGFRTMVSPMVKAPSGGKSSGSGKSKSLAKEATDFVKDVRKGGGASLSVADQAKLKQMLDGRSVSQIKMMEWILVLWPSFGHSAKMNKMIEIVTDVVPQSDKKESARGRFDEKVGSGIHKRLSKAAKATEFGQCLNFLAHEGLPELFSDEKGRLADALKRYSKVAKERKEKKQAHGGGTLSIMASELRLEGLVGPITVLRWTGSADKGHHAQDPVSVFDRLSDAGDGWYFFLASAVSFHTFLIAVHVTSGGSSREYFEIQDGQSVRKTPRQLKDWFDKEFLPNTQKASSRIWQVYREPAD
;
A
#
# COMPACT_ATOMS: atom_id res chain seq x y z
N MET A 1 -22.36 11.17 -25.55
CA MET A 1 -22.53 9.76 -25.11
C MET A 1 -21.17 9.09 -25.09
N PHE A 2 -20.84 8.30 -24.06
CA PHE A 2 -19.56 7.59 -23.97
C PHE A 2 -19.62 6.29 -24.79
N SER A 3 -18.59 6.04 -25.58
CA SER A 3 -18.39 4.78 -26.30
C SER A 3 -16.96 4.33 -26.07
N LEU A 4 -16.77 3.12 -25.56
CA LEU A 4 -15.46 2.53 -25.32
C LEU A 4 -14.73 2.23 -26.65
N ALA A 5 -15.49 1.96 -27.73
CA ALA A 5 -14.97 1.64 -29.05
C ALA A 5 -14.12 2.77 -29.68
N LYS A 6 -14.32 4.02 -29.28
CA LYS A 6 -13.51 5.16 -29.77
C LYS A 6 -12.09 5.21 -29.20
N PHE A 7 -11.80 4.41 -28.17
CA PHE A 7 -10.50 4.38 -27.52
C PHE A 7 -9.57 3.33 -28.16
N PRO A 8 -8.24 3.55 -28.11
CA PRO A 8 -7.25 2.57 -28.54
C PRO A 8 -7.47 1.19 -27.89
N VAL A 9 -7.07 0.12 -28.58
CA VAL A 9 -7.19 -1.27 -28.10
C VAL A 9 -6.60 -1.45 -26.70
N ASP A 10 -5.42 -0.88 -26.45
CA ASP A 10 -4.76 -0.91 -25.13
C ASP A 10 -5.62 -0.29 -24.02
N THR A 11 -6.21 0.88 -24.29
CA THR A 11 -7.10 1.56 -23.36
C THR A 11 -8.33 0.71 -23.05
N ARG A 12 -8.94 0.09 -24.07
CA ARG A 12 -10.08 -0.81 -23.89
C ARG A 12 -9.72 -2.03 -23.04
N SER A 13 -8.57 -2.65 -23.30
CA SER A 13 -8.07 -3.76 -22.47
C SER A 13 -7.86 -3.35 -21.01
N THR A 14 -7.38 -2.13 -20.76
CA THR A 14 -7.20 -1.62 -19.39
C THR A 14 -8.53 -1.27 -18.72
N PHE A 15 -9.50 -0.75 -19.47
CA PHE A 15 -10.83 -0.42 -18.98
C PHE A 15 -11.50 -1.62 -18.28
N HIS A 16 -11.49 -2.80 -18.92
CA HIS A 16 -12.12 -4.01 -18.37
C HIS A 16 -11.42 -4.58 -17.12
N LYS A 17 -10.26 -4.06 -16.73
CA LYS A 17 -9.55 -4.47 -15.51
C LYS A 17 -9.99 -3.69 -14.26
N GLY A 18 -10.90 -2.72 -14.42
CA GLY A 18 -11.57 -2.01 -13.33
C GLY A 18 -10.92 -0.68 -12.91
N GLY A 19 -11.66 0.08 -12.10
CA GLY A 19 -11.36 1.46 -11.70
C GLY A 19 -9.96 1.71 -11.16
N VAL A 20 -9.34 0.76 -10.46
CA VAL A 20 -7.98 0.94 -9.88
C VAL A 20 -6.93 1.27 -10.95
N LEU A 21 -7.13 0.86 -12.21
CA LEU A 21 -6.19 1.09 -13.31
C LEU A 21 -6.52 2.31 -14.18
N TRP A 22 -7.41 3.21 -13.74
CA TRP A 22 -7.79 4.37 -14.53
C TRP A 22 -6.62 5.30 -14.94
N PRO A 23 -5.57 5.54 -14.12
CA PRO A 23 -4.48 6.43 -14.55
C PRO A 23 -3.73 5.88 -15.76
N LEU A 24 -3.59 4.55 -15.80
CA LEU A 24 -3.00 3.84 -16.93
C LEU A 24 -3.88 3.95 -18.17
N ALA A 25 -5.20 3.79 -18.03
CA ALA A 25 -6.14 3.90 -19.15
C ALA A 25 -6.16 5.31 -19.77
N VAL A 26 -6.15 6.36 -18.94
CA VAL A 26 -6.09 7.77 -19.38
C VAL A 26 -4.79 8.06 -20.10
N SER A 27 -3.64 7.63 -19.56
CA SER A 27 -2.36 7.78 -20.25
C SER A 27 -2.36 7.09 -21.61
N GLN A 28 -2.85 5.85 -21.71
CA GLN A 28 -2.92 5.13 -22.98
C GLN A 28 -3.84 5.81 -23.99
N ALA A 29 -4.94 6.42 -23.52
CA ALA A 29 -5.85 7.15 -24.37
C ALA A 29 -5.19 8.43 -24.95
N ILE A 30 -4.48 9.19 -24.10
CA ILE A 30 -3.71 10.38 -24.52
C ILE A 30 -2.63 10.00 -25.53
N ASP A 31 -1.87 8.92 -25.27
CA ASP A 31 -0.84 8.40 -26.18
C ASP A 31 -1.42 7.95 -27.53
N GLY A 32 -2.67 7.48 -27.52
CA GLY A 32 -3.44 7.13 -28.71
C GLY A 32 -4.16 8.30 -29.38
N GLY A 33 -3.89 9.54 -28.96
CA GLY A 33 -4.41 10.76 -29.58
C GLY A 33 -5.72 11.30 -28.98
N ILE A 34 -6.29 10.67 -27.95
CA ILE A 34 -7.49 11.16 -27.28
C ILE A 34 -7.11 12.28 -26.31
N LYS A 35 -7.34 13.53 -26.72
CA LYS A 35 -7.03 14.73 -25.92
C LYS A 35 -8.26 15.39 -25.30
N GLY A 36 -9.46 14.94 -25.65
CA GLY A 36 -10.70 15.47 -25.12
C GLY A 36 -10.81 15.20 -23.63
N ILE A 37 -10.76 16.24 -22.80
CA ILE A 37 -10.86 16.12 -21.34
C ILE A 37 -12.17 15.41 -20.93
N ASP A 38 -13.28 15.69 -21.62
CA ASP A 38 -14.57 15.05 -21.38
C ASP A 38 -14.52 13.55 -21.70
N ASP A 39 -13.84 13.16 -22.77
CA ASP A 39 -13.68 11.75 -23.16
C ASP A 39 -12.89 10.98 -22.13
N LEU A 40 -11.75 11.55 -21.70
CA LEU A 40 -10.88 10.97 -20.69
C LEU A 40 -11.55 10.94 -19.32
N THR A 41 -12.33 11.95 -18.97
CA THR A 41 -13.13 11.96 -17.72
C THR A 41 -14.18 10.86 -17.75
N ASN A 42 -14.94 10.76 -18.85
CA ASN A 42 -15.92 9.70 -19.02
C ASN A 42 -15.27 8.31 -18.96
N LEU A 43 -14.08 8.14 -19.54
CA LEU A 43 -13.32 6.89 -19.44
C LEU A 43 -13.11 6.48 -17.98
N VAL A 44 -12.60 7.40 -17.15
CA VAL A 44 -12.39 7.13 -15.71
C VAL A 44 -13.71 6.85 -15.01
N PHE A 45 -14.72 7.70 -15.24
CA PHE A 45 -16.03 7.56 -14.62
C PHE A 45 -16.63 6.17 -14.88
N PHE A 46 -16.69 5.71 -16.14
CA PHE A 46 -17.25 4.40 -16.45
C PHE A 46 -16.37 3.21 -16.03
N MET A 47 -15.06 3.41 -15.78
CA MET A 47 -14.23 2.37 -15.14
C MET A 47 -14.59 2.16 -13.66
N HIS A 48 -15.08 3.20 -12.99
CA HIS A 48 -15.54 3.14 -11.60
C HIS A 48 -17.03 2.77 -11.48
N HIS A 49 -17.81 2.96 -12.55
CA HIS A 49 -19.24 2.66 -12.64
C HIS A 49 -19.57 1.65 -13.75
N PRO A 50 -19.05 0.42 -13.70
CA PRO A 50 -19.34 -0.58 -14.72
C PRO A 50 -20.83 -0.93 -14.82
N GLU A 51 -21.60 -0.75 -13.74
CA GLU A 51 -23.06 -0.90 -13.72
C GLU A 51 -23.79 0.08 -14.65
N ARG A 52 -23.12 1.15 -15.09
CA ARG A 52 -23.64 2.13 -16.04
C ARG A 52 -23.23 1.84 -17.49
N MET A 53 -22.54 0.74 -17.74
CA MET A 53 -22.16 0.29 -19.08
C MET A 53 -23.18 -0.72 -19.62
N ALA A 54 -23.65 -0.51 -20.84
CA ALA A 54 -24.39 -1.47 -21.63
C ALA A 54 -23.49 -1.93 -22.79
N GLY A 55 -22.76 -3.03 -22.57
CA GLY A 55 -21.67 -3.44 -23.46
C GLY A 55 -20.56 -2.38 -23.46
N ASP A 56 -20.26 -1.83 -24.65
CA ASP A 56 -19.24 -0.78 -24.83
C ASP A 56 -19.79 0.65 -24.77
N THR A 57 -21.07 0.82 -24.44
CA THR A 57 -21.72 2.15 -24.40
C THR A 57 -22.08 2.55 -22.98
N GLY A 58 -21.67 3.75 -22.57
CA GLY A 58 -21.97 4.28 -21.24
C GLY A 58 -23.30 5.04 -21.20
N ARG A 59 -24.14 4.73 -20.22
CA ARG A 59 -25.40 5.45 -19.95
C ARG A 59 -25.11 6.83 -19.36
N ALA A 60 -25.58 7.88 -20.03
CA ALA A 60 -25.48 9.26 -19.55
C ALA A 60 -26.13 9.43 -18.16
N LEU A 61 -25.72 10.46 -17.42
CA LEU A 61 -26.37 10.84 -16.17
C LEU A 61 -27.71 11.50 -16.47
N ASP A 62 -28.80 10.94 -15.96
CA ASP A 62 -30.12 11.57 -15.98
C ASP A 62 -30.33 12.39 -14.69
N PRO A 63 -30.65 13.69 -14.77
CA PRO A 63 -30.96 14.53 -13.61
C PRO A 63 -32.06 14.00 -12.68
N LYS A 64 -32.90 13.06 -13.15
CA LYS A 64 -33.95 12.42 -12.36
C LYS A 64 -33.47 11.22 -11.54
N GLU A 65 -32.22 10.79 -11.69
CA GLU A 65 -31.67 9.69 -10.90
C GLU A 65 -31.52 10.10 -9.43
N ALA A 66 -31.91 9.22 -8.50
CA ALA A 66 -31.87 9.51 -7.06
C ALA A 66 -30.45 9.89 -6.55
N ASN A 67 -29.41 9.38 -7.22
CA ASN A 67 -28.01 9.66 -6.92
C ASN A 67 -27.33 10.59 -7.94
N PHE A 68 -28.11 11.35 -8.74
CA PHE A 68 -27.56 12.23 -9.78
C PHE A 68 -26.49 13.17 -9.25
N HIS A 69 -26.75 13.88 -8.15
CA HIS A 69 -25.80 14.83 -7.55
C HIS A 69 -24.49 14.14 -7.15
N GLN A 70 -24.57 12.97 -6.52
CA GLN A 70 -23.38 12.20 -6.14
C GLN A 70 -22.54 11.84 -7.38
N LEU A 71 -23.18 11.31 -8.42
CA LEU A 71 -22.51 10.88 -9.65
C LEU A 71 -21.94 12.06 -10.45
N ALA A 72 -22.67 13.18 -10.51
CA ALA A 72 -22.22 14.41 -11.16
C ALA A 72 -20.99 15.00 -10.45
N ASP A 73 -21.00 14.98 -9.12
CA ASP A 73 -19.85 15.41 -8.32
C ASP A 73 -18.66 14.44 -8.49
N GLU A 74 -18.91 13.13 -8.59
CA GLU A 74 -17.88 12.11 -8.88
C GLU A 74 -17.24 12.33 -10.25
N TRP A 75 -18.04 12.54 -11.29
CA TRP A 75 -17.57 12.88 -12.62
C TRP A 75 -16.73 14.16 -12.62
N THR A 76 -17.17 15.20 -11.90
CA THR A 76 -16.41 16.45 -11.76
C THR A 76 -15.08 16.25 -11.02
N GLY A 77 -15.06 15.38 -10.01
CA GLY A 77 -13.83 14.95 -9.33
C GLY A 77 -12.85 14.27 -10.29
N PHE A 78 -13.33 13.35 -11.13
CA PHE A 78 -12.52 12.71 -12.17
C PHE A 78 -11.98 13.72 -13.19
N ARG A 79 -12.79 14.69 -13.61
CA ARG A 79 -12.36 15.77 -14.54
C ARG A 79 -11.17 16.54 -13.98
N THR A 80 -11.23 16.85 -12.70
CA THR A 80 -10.17 17.57 -11.98
C THR A 80 -8.86 16.76 -11.95
N MET A 81 -8.93 15.44 -11.80
CA MET A 81 -7.76 14.56 -11.86
C MET A 81 -7.17 14.40 -13.26
N VAL A 82 -8.03 14.33 -14.29
CA VAL A 82 -7.64 14.13 -15.69
C VAL A 82 -7.02 15.40 -16.29
N SER A 83 -7.54 16.58 -15.93
CA SER A 83 -7.10 17.88 -16.45
C SER A 83 -5.57 18.09 -16.46
N PRO A 84 -4.81 17.88 -15.37
CA PRO A 84 -3.36 18.05 -15.38
C PRO A 84 -2.65 17.04 -16.31
N MET A 85 -3.21 15.84 -16.52
CA MET A 85 -2.64 14.84 -17.43
C MET A 85 -2.74 15.27 -18.90
N VAL A 86 -3.78 16.04 -19.24
CA VAL A 86 -3.98 16.60 -20.60
C VAL A 86 -3.10 17.84 -20.82
N LYS A 87 -2.90 18.65 -19.76
CA LYS A 87 -2.14 19.91 -19.81
C LYS A 87 -0.63 19.72 -19.71
N ALA A 88 -0.16 18.62 -19.13
CA ALA A 88 1.27 18.33 -19.06
C ALA A 88 1.86 18.46 -20.47
N PRO A 89 2.83 19.36 -20.70
CA PRO A 89 3.47 19.45 -21.99
C PRO A 89 3.94 18.04 -22.33
N SER A 90 3.57 17.56 -23.50
CA SER A 90 4.12 16.34 -24.09
C SER A 90 5.59 16.66 -24.34
N GLY A 91 6.38 16.61 -23.27
CA GLY A 91 7.61 17.34 -23.13
C GLY A 91 8.66 16.76 -24.07
N GLY A 92 9.08 17.59 -25.01
CA GLY A 92 10.31 17.43 -25.78
C GLY A 92 10.23 16.34 -26.84
N LYS A 93 10.43 16.76 -28.09
CA LYS A 93 11.03 15.90 -29.11
C LYS A 93 12.37 15.39 -28.56
N SER A 94 12.37 14.29 -27.82
CA SER A 94 13.50 13.37 -27.89
C SER A 94 13.44 12.79 -29.30
N SER A 95 14.44 13.11 -30.10
CA SER A 95 14.62 12.59 -31.45
C SER A 95 15.04 11.12 -31.39
N GLY A 96 14.18 10.30 -30.82
CA GLY A 96 14.23 8.86 -30.83
C GLY A 96 12.79 8.41 -30.91
N SER A 97 12.38 7.91 -32.07
CA SER A 97 11.03 7.40 -32.36
C SER A 97 10.73 6.14 -31.55
N GLY A 98 10.66 6.28 -30.22
CA GLY A 98 10.24 5.27 -29.26
C GLY A 98 9.13 5.90 -28.43
N LYS A 99 7.90 5.38 -28.55
CA LYS A 99 6.76 5.79 -27.73
C LYS A 99 7.16 5.79 -26.24
N SER A 100 7.33 6.96 -25.64
CA SER A 100 7.63 7.08 -24.20
C SER A 100 6.40 6.62 -23.42
N LYS A 101 6.42 5.39 -22.91
CA LYS A 101 5.38 4.86 -22.02
C LYS A 101 5.30 5.72 -20.76
N SER A 102 4.11 5.95 -20.21
CA SER A 102 4.01 6.56 -18.87
C SER A 102 4.68 5.69 -17.82
N LEU A 103 5.30 6.32 -16.81
CA LEU A 103 6.03 5.61 -15.75
C LEU A 103 5.15 4.58 -15.02
N ALA A 104 3.87 4.87 -14.81
CA ALA A 104 2.93 3.92 -14.22
C ALA A 104 2.73 2.68 -15.12
N LYS A 105 2.62 2.88 -16.44
CA LYS A 105 2.58 1.78 -17.42
C LYS A 105 3.88 1.00 -17.40
N GLU A 106 5.01 1.69 -17.40
CA GLU A 106 6.34 1.09 -17.37
C GLU A 106 6.55 0.24 -16.12
N ALA A 107 6.21 0.75 -14.92
CA ALA A 107 6.27 0.02 -13.66
C ALA A 107 5.33 -1.19 -13.67
N THR A 108 4.09 -1.02 -14.14
CA THR A 108 3.13 -2.12 -14.24
C THR A 108 3.58 -3.20 -15.23
N ASP A 109 4.14 -2.80 -16.38
CA ASP A 109 4.68 -3.71 -17.38
C ASP A 109 5.92 -4.43 -16.84
N PHE A 110 6.83 -3.72 -16.16
CA PHE A 110 7.98 -4.30 -15.49
C PHE A 110 7.58 -5.38 -14.49
N VAL A 111 6.60 -5.11 -13.63
CA VAL A 111 6.09 -6.10 -12.66
C VAL A 111 5.52 -7.34 -13.37
N LYS A 112 4.80 -7.15 -14.48
CA LYS A 112 4.28 -8.27 -15.28
C LYS A 112 5.40 -9.10 -15.90
N ASP A 113 6.44 -8.47 -16.41
CA ASP A 113 7.60 -9.14 -17.02
C ASP A 113 8.35 -9.96 -15.96
N VAL A 114 8.67 -9.33 -14.83
CA VAL A 114 9.32 -9.95 -13.67
C VAL A 114 8.51 -11.14 -13.11
N ARG A 115 7.18 -11.05 -13.17
CA ARG A 115 6.27 -12.14 -12.80
C ARG A 115 6.37 -13.33 -13.77
N LYS A 116 6.46 -13.08 -15.08
CA LYS A 116 6.55 -14.13 -16.10
C LYS A 116 7.88 -14.89 -16.06
N GLY A 117 8.97 -14.24 -15.64
CA GLY A 117 10.31 -14.83 -15.63
C GLY A 117 10.52 -16.02 -14.69
N GLY A 118 9.54 -16.40 -13.85
CA GLY A 118 9.69 -17.48 -12.87
C GLY A 118 10.75 -17.19 -11.80
N GLY A 119 11.03 -18.16 -10.93
CA GLY A 119 12.11 -18.06 -9.93
C GLY A 119 11.78 -17.28 -8.65
N ALA A 120 12.59 -17.55 -7.61
CA ALA A 120 12.42 -17.00 -6.27
C ALA A 120 13.03 -15.61 -6.07
N SER A 121 14.01 -15.24 -6.89
CA SER A 121 14.80 -14.00 -6.80
C SER A 121 14.61 -13.11 -8.04
N LEU A 122 14.89 -11.81 -7.88
CA LEU A 122 14.88 -10.84 -8.97
C LEU A 122 16.18 -10.96 -9.77
N SER A 123 16.11 -11.14 -11.10
CA SER A 123 17.30 -11.33 -11.93
C SER A 123 18.17 -10.07 -11.94
N VAL A 124 19.48 -10.21 -12.23
CA VAL A 124 20.40 -9.06 -12.33
C VAL A 124 19.93 -8.07 -13.41
N ALA A 125 19.40 -8.57 -14.53
CA ALA A 125 18.85 -7.75 -15.60
C ALA A 125 17.60 -6.98 -15.15
N ASP A 126 16.70 -7.62 -14.40
CA ASP A 126 15.52 -6.94 -13.85
C ASP A 126 15.90 -5.88 -12.83
N GLN A 127 16.90 -6.17 -11.97
CA GLN A 127 17.43 -5.19 -11.01
C GLN A 127 18.02 -3.98 -11.72
N ALA A 128 18.82 -4.18 -12.78
CA ALA A 128 19.40 -3.11 -13.57
C ALA A 128 18.33 -2.27 -14.27
N LYS A 129 17.32 -2.92 -14.88
CA LYS A 129 16.18 -2.25 -15.50
C LYS A 129 15.39 -1.42 -14.50
N LEU A 130 15.12 -1.95 -13.30
CA LEU A 130 14.41 -1.21 -12.25
C LEU A 130 15.21 0.03 -11.79
N LYS A 131 16.53 -0.11 -11.62
CA LYS A 131 17.40 1.03 -11.29
C LYS A 131 17.38 2.10 -12.39
N GLN A 132 17.44 1.68 -13.66
CA GLN A 132 17.33 2.59 -14.79
C GLN A 132 15.98 3.33 -14.82
N MET A 133 14.89 2.66 -14.45
CA MET A 133 13.56 3.30 -14.36
C MET A 133 13.48 4.36 -13.27
N LEU A 134 14.28 4.23 -12.21
CA LEU A 134 14.36 5.14 -11.07
C LEU A 134 15.34 6.30 -11.31
N ASP A 135 16.27 6.16 -12.25
CA ASP A 135 17.27 7.18 -12.53
C ASP A 135 16.61 8.51 -12.98
N GLY A 136 17.06 9.61 -12.38
CA GLY A 136 16.50 10.94 -12.59
C GLY A 136 15.03 11.12 -12.19
N ARG A 137 14.41 10.17 -11.47
CA ARG A 137 13.01 10.30 -11.03
C ARG A 137 12.87 11.15 -9.78
N SER A 138 11.81 11.94 -9.72
CA SER A 138 11.45 12.70 -8.52
C SER A 138 11.00 11.77 -7.38
N VAL A 139 11.10 12.25 -6.13
CA VAL A 139 10.57 11.53 -4.95
C VAL A 139 9.11 11.10 -5.12
N SER A 140 8.28 11.94 -5.74
CA SER A 140 6.87 11.62 -6.00
C SER A 140 6.68 10.45 -6.96
N GLN A 141 7.54 10.33 -7.98
CA GLN A 141 7.53 9.23 -8.95
C GLN A 141 8.04 7.93 -8.32
N ILE A 142 9.08 8.02 -7.49
CA ILE A 142 9.59 6.88 -6.71
C ILE A 142 8.49 6.35 -5.77
N LYS A 143 7.80 7.23 -5.03
CA LYS A 143 6.66 6.86 -4.17
C LYS A 143 5.53 6.20 -4.96
N MET A 144 5.24 6.69 -6.16
CA MET A 144 4.25 6.06 -7.04
C MET A 144 4.69 4.65 -7.44
N MET A 145 5.96 4.45 -7.78
CA MET A 145 6.52 3.13 -8.09
C MET A 145 6.47 2.21 -6.87
N GLU A 146 6.88 2.69 -5.69
CA GLU A 146 6.80 1.94 -4.44
C GLU A 146 5.37 1.51 -4.20
N TRP A 147 4.41 2.43 -4.32
CA TRP A 147 3.00 2.13 -4.14
C TRP A 147 2.50 1.07 -5.12
N ILE A 148 2.84 1.17 -6.40
CA ILE A 148 2.48 0.16 -7.41
C ILE A 148 3.07 -1.20 -7.03
N LEU A 149 4.32 -1.26 -6.58
CA LEU A 149 4.98 -2.51 -6.19
C LEU A 149 4.42 -3.10 -4.90
N VAL A 150 4.24 -2.26 -3.88
CA VAL A 150 3.72 -2.62 -2.56
C VAL A 150 2.28 -3.08 -2.66
N LEU A 151 1.44 -2.42 -3.48
CA LEU A 151 0.04 -2.75 -3.69
C LEU A 151 -0.21 -3.89 -4.69
N TRP A 152 0.82 -4.52 -5.26
CA TRP A 152 0.67 -5.63 -6.22
C TRP A 152 1.23 -6.95 -5.71
N PRO A 153 0.55 -7.64 -4.79
CA PRO A 153 1.07 -8.87 -4.23
C PRO A 153 0.39 -10.09 -4.83
N SER A 154 -0.52 -9.89 -5.78
CA SER A 154 -1.42 -10.95 -6.23
C SER A 154 -0.65 -12.16 -6.74
N PHE A 155 0.57 -12.00 -7.28
CA PHE A 155 1.39 -13.12 -7.74
C PHE A 155 2.90 -12.78 -7.80
N GLY A 156 3.74 -13.61 -7.17
CA GLY A 156 5.22 -13.51 -7.20
C GLY A 156 5.87 -14.10 -5.94
N HIS A 157 7.18 -14.39 -5.97
CA HIS A 157 7.91 -14.83 -4.77
C HIS A 157 8.18 -13.65 -3.83
N SER A 158 7.97 -13.79 -2.50
CA SER A 158 8.13 -12.68 -1.54
C SER A 158 9.52 -12.08 -1.57
N ALA A 159 10.57 -12.91 -1.65
CA ALA A 159 11.95 -12.44 -1.75
C ALA A 159 12.18 -11.52 -2.97
N LYS A 160 11.55 -11.81 -4.11
CA LYS A 160 11.61 -10.97 -5.31
C LYS A 160 10.89 -9.64 -5.11
N MET A 161 9.73 -9.64 -4.45
CA MET A 161 8.98 -8.41 -4.12
C MET A 161 9.76 -7.53 -3.14
N ASN A 162 10.29 -8.13 -2.07
CA ASN A 162 11.13 -7.43 -1.10
C ASN A 162 12.33 -6.80 -1.83
N LYS A 163 12.99 -7.52 -2.74
CA LYS A 163 14.12 -6.98 -3.51
C LYS A 163 13.73 -5.81 -4.42
N MET A 164 12.55 -5.84 -5.03
CA MET A 164 12.06 -4.69 -5.82
C MET A 164 11.79 -3.48 -4.92
N ILE A 165 11.19 -3.69 -3.75
CA ILE A 165 10.92 -2.61 -2.80
C ILE A 165 12.23 -2.02 -2.31
N GLU A 166 13.21 -2.84 -1.93
CA GLU A 166 14.57 -2.40 -1.57
C GLU A 166 15.16 -1.45 -2.59
N ILE A 167 15.11 -1.82 -3.87
CA ILE A 167 15.67 -1.03 -4.96
C ILE A 167 14.89 0.27 -5.16
N VAL A 168 13.56 0.23 -5.11
CA VAL A 168 12.74 1.43 -5.30
C VAL A 168 12.87 2.39 -4.15
N THR A 169 12.96 1.89 -2.93
CA THR A 169 13.00 2.74 -1.75
C THR A 169 14.41 3.13 -1.34
N ASP A 170 15.42 2.53 -1.96
CA ASP A 170 16.83 2.59 -1.54
C ASP A 170 17.02 2.27 -0.05
N VAL A 171 16.17 1.38 0.48
CA VAL A 171 16.23 0.93 1.87
C VAL A 171 16.62 -0.54 1.83
N VAL A 172 17.85 -0.82 2.22
CA VAL A 172 18.38 -2.18 2.33
C VAL A 172 18.15 -2.68 3.75
N PRO A 173 17.34 -3.75 3.96
CA PRO A 173 17.22 -4.41 5.25
C PRO A 173 18.60 -4.75 5.78
N GLN A 174 18.83 -4.41 7.05
CA GLN A 174 19.97 -4.97 7.76
C GLN A 174 19.67 -6.44 8.08
N SER A 175 20.67 -7.16 8.60
CA SER A 175 20.44 -8.49 9.16
C SER A 175 19.32 -8.47 10.20
N ASP A 176 18.53 -9.54 10.31
CA ASP A 176 17.47 -9.70 11.32
C ASP A 176 17.94 -9.31 12.73
N LYS A 177 19.18 -9.67 13.11
CA LYS A 177 19.80 -9.29 14.39
C LYS A 177 19.87 -7.76 14.61
N LYS A 178 20.26 -7.02 13.57
CA LYS A 178 20.37 -5.55 13.62
C LYS A 178 18.98 -4.92 13.62
N GLU A 179 18.08 -5.40 12.77
CA GLU A 179 16.69 -4.93 12.71
C GLU A 179 15.99 -5.14 14.07
N SER A 180 16.14 -6.33 14.64
CA SER A 180 15.63 -6.66 15.96
C SER A 180 16.20 -5.76 17.05
N ALA A 181 17.51 -5.52 17.06
CA ALA A 181 18.13 -4.64 18.05
C ALA A 181 17.56 -3.21 17.98
N ARG A 182 17.28 -2.70 16.78
CA ARG A 182 16.72 -1.36 16.56
C ARG A 182 15.25 -1.24 16.97
N GLY A 183 14.48 -2.33 16.85
CA GLY A 183 13.08 -2.38 17.26
C GLY A 183 12.84 -2.75 18.72
N ARG A 184 13.91 -2.94 19.51
CA ARG A 184 13.81 -3.35 20.91
C ARG A 184 13.58 -2.16 21.83
N PHE A 185 12.45 -2.19 22.53
CA PHE A 185 12.16 -1.34 23.67
C PHE A 185 12.53 -2.09 24.95
N ASP A 186 13.16 -1.42 25.91
CA ASP A 186 13.41 -2.04 27.22
C ASP A 186 12.10 -2.35 27.94
N GLU A 187 12.17 -3.23 28.94
CA GLU A 187 10.98 -3.74 29.63
C GLU A 187 10.12 -2.62 30.23
N LYS A 188 10.75 -1.64 30.87
CA LYS A 188 10.03 -0.57 31.57
C LYS A 188 9.32 0.35 30.58
N VAL A 189 10.03 0.77 29.53
CA VAL A 189 9.47 1.65 28.49
C VAL A 189 8.38 0.90 27.71
N GLY A 190 8.69 -0.31 27.25
CA GLY A 190 7.80 -1.15 26.46
C GLY A 190 6.50 -1.51 27.16
N SER A 191 6.56 -1.95 28.42
CA SER A 191 5.36 -2.24 29.21
C SER A 191 4.51 -0.99 29.42
N GLY A 192 5.15 0.17 29.67
CA GLY A 192 4.47 1.47 29.76
C GLY A 192 3.69 1.82 28.49
N ILE A 193 4.33 1.71 27.33
CA ILE A 193 3.72 1.91 26.00
C ILE A 193 2.55 0.94 25.82
N HIS A 194 2.76 -0.37 26.01
CA HIS A 194 1.73 -1.39 25.85
C HIS A 194 0.49 -1.12 26.72
N LYS A 195 0.68 -0.73 27.98
CA LYS A 195 -0.43 -0.41 28.90
C LYS A 195 -1.24 0.80 28.43
N ARG A 196 -0.58 1.86 27.94
CA ARG A 196 -1.24 3.07 27.43
C ARG A 196 -1.99 2.77 26.13
N LEU A 197 -1.34 2.08 25.19
CA LEU A 197 -1.97 1.62 23.94
C LEU A 197 -3.19 0.74 24.20
N SER A 198 -3.07 -0.24 25.10
CA SER A 198 -4.19 -1.13 25.46
C SER A 198 -5.37 -0.38 26.09
N LYS A 199 -5.10 0.71 26.83
CA LYS A 199 -6.14 1.57 27.39
C LYS A 199 -6.81 2.42 26.31
N ALA A 200 -6.02 3.04 25.43
CA ALA A 200 -6.52 3.87 24.34
C ALA A 200 -7.34 3.07 23.31
N ALA A 201 -6.89 1.85 23.00
CA ALA A 201 -7.61 0.90 22.16
C ALA A 201 -9.05 0.68 22.66
N LYS A 202 -9.22 0.37 23.95
CA LYS A 202 -10.54 0.15 24.58
C LYS A 202 -11.45 1.38 24.59
N ALA A 203 -10.88 2.58 24.51
CA ALA A 203 -11.63 3.84 24.50
C ALA A 203 -12.08 4.24 23.08
N THR A 204 -11.58 3.55 22.04
CA THR A 204 -11.89 3.88 20.64
C THR A 204 -13.02 2.99 20.12
N GLU A 205 -13.92 3.57 19.31
CA GLU A 205 -14.98 2.82 18.63
C GLU A 205 -14.42 1.83 17.60
N PHE A 206 -15.05 0.66 17.48
CA PHE A 206 -14.69 -0.38 16.52
C PHE A 206 -14.83 0.11 15.07
N GLY A 207 -13.85 -0.20 14.22
CA GLY A 207 -13.80 0.21 12.80
C GLY A 207 -13.01 1.50 12.50
N GLN A 208 -12.35 2.07 13.50
CA GLN A 208 -11.47 3.23 13.43
C GLN A 208 -9.96 2.90 13.64
N CYS A 209 -9.49 1.68 13.38
CA CYS A 209 -8.09 1.27 13.63
C CYS A 209 -7.01 2.26 13.15
N LEU A 210 -7.17 2.83 11.96
CA LEU A 210 -6.22 3.81 11.42
C LEU A 210 -6.26 5.15 12.14
N ASN A 211 -7.45 5.55 12.59
CA ASN A 211 -7.63 6.75 13.42
C ASN A 211 -6.94 6.53 14.77
N PHE A 212 -7.20 5.39 15.41
CA PHE A 212 -6.51 4.97 16.63
C PHE A 212 -4.99 5.02 16.46
N LEU A 213 -4.45 4.40 15.40
CA LEU A 213 -3.01 4.45 15.15
C LEU A 213 -2.51 5.88 14.96
N ALA A 214 -3.17 6.70 14.14
CA ALA A 214 -2.70 8.05 13.83
C ALA A 214 -2.71 8.99 15.04
N HIS A 215 -3.69 8.85 15.93
CA HIS A 215 -3.93 9.81 17.03
C HIS A 215 -3.47 9.34 18.40
N GLU A 216 -3.44 8.03 18.64
CA GLU A 216 -3.06 7.45 19.94
C GLU A 216 -1.83 6.53 19.78
N GLY A 217 -1.84 5.66 18.78
CA GLY A 217 -0.82 4.64 18.58
C GLY A 217 0.58 5.18 18.30
N LEU A 218 0.73 5.91 17.19
CA LEU A 218 2.00 6.42 16.72
C LEU A 218 2.58 7.50 17.66
N PRO A 219 1.79 8.47 18.20
CA PRO A 219 2.31 9.44 19.16
C PRO A 219 2.90 8.79 20.41
N GLU A 220 2.32 7.67 20.85
CA GLU A 220 2.80 6.90 21.98
C GLU A 220 4.09 6.12 21.63
N LEU A 221 4.14 5.48 20.45
CA LEU A 221 5.31 4.73 19.99
C LEU A 221 6.53 5.62 19.69
N PHE A 222 6.28 6.88 19.29
CA PHE A 222 7.31 7.83 18.84
C PHE A 222 7.31 9.08 19.71
N SER A 223 7.15 8.91 21.03
CA SER A 223 7.11 10.03 21.98
C SER A 223 8.35 10.90 21.96
N ASP A 224 9.49 10.31 21.59
CA ASP A 224 10.79 10.99 21.55
C ASP A 224 11.09 11.60 20.17
N GLU A 225 10.34 11.19 19.14
CA GLU A 225 10.55 11.54 17.72
C GLU A 225 9.39 12.39 17.15
N LYS A 226 8.83 13.27 17.99
CA LYS A 226 7.62 14.05 17.65
C LYS A 226 7.74 14.85 16.37
N GLY A 227 8.91 15.41 16.07
CA GLY A 227 9.16 16.20 14.86
C GLY A 227 9.02 15.36 13.59
N ARG A 228 9.76 14.24 13.52
CA ARG A 228 9.72 13.28 12.41
C ARG A 228 8.32 12.69 12.25
N LEU A 229 7.68 12.30 13.36
CA LEU A 229 6.30 11.80 13.33
C LEU A 229 5.34 12.85 12.76
N ALA A 230 5.44 14.11 13.21
CA ALA A 230 4.59 15.19 12.71
C ALA A 230 4.77 15.41 11.20
N ASP A 231 6.00 15.34 10.70
CA ASP A 231 6.29 15.46 9.27
C ASP A 231 5.71 14.29 8.45
N ALA A 232 5.85 13.05 8.93
CA ALA A 232 5.21 11.89 8.32
C ALA A 232 3.68 12.03 8.31
N LEU A 233 3.06 12.37 9.44
CA LEU A 233 1.61 12.53 9.56
C LEU A 233 1.08 13.69 8.72
N LYS A 234 1.84 14.78 8.60
CA LYS A 234 1.49 15.92 7.74
C LYS A 234 1.49 15.53 6.26
N ARG A 235 2.52 14.79 5.80
CA ARG A 235 2.57 14.30 4.41
C ARG A 235 1.47 13.27 4.14
N TYR A 236 1.26 12.34 5.07
CA TYR A 236 0.15 11.39 5.00
C TYR A 236 -1.19 12.12 4.91
N SER A 237 -1.45 13.10 5.77
CA SER A 237 -2.69 13.88 5.79
C SER A 237 -2.88 14.68 4.50
N LYS A 238 -1.81 15.26 3.95
CA LYS A 238 -1.86 15.93 2.64
C LYS A 238 -2.26 14.96 1.55
N VAL A 239 -1.61 13.79 1.48
CA VAL A 239 -1.93 12.76 0.48
C VAL A 239 -3.35 12.21 0.67
N ALA A 240 -3.77 11.97 1.91
CA ALA A 240 -5.11 11.51 2.26
C ALA A 240 -6.17 12.56 1.88
N LYS A 241 -5.93 13.84 2.16
CA LYS A 241 -6.79 14.97 1.79
C LYS A 241 -6.88 15.11 0.27
N GLU A 242 -5.75 15.12 -0.42
CA GLU A 242 -5.74 15.16 -1.89
C GLU A 242 -6.53 13.98 -2.48
N ARG A 243 -6.43 12.79 -1.91
CA ARG A 243 -7.19 11.61 -2.35
C ARG A 243 -8.68 11.71 -2.05
N LYS A 244 -9.04 12.26 -0.89
CA LYS A 244 -10.43 12.54 -0.49
C LYS A 244 -11.06 13.57 -1.43
N GLU A 245 -10.35 14.66 -1.72
CA GLU A 245 -10.75 15.68 -2.70
C GLU A 245 -10.86 15.09 -4.11
N LYS A 246 -9.97 14.16 -4.44
CA LYS A 246 -9.98 13.39 -5.69
C LYS A 246 -11.00 12.24 -5.71
N LYS A 247 -11.84 12.09 -4.67
CA LYS A 247 -12.85 11.01 -4.51
C LYS A 247 -12.30 9.60 -4.77
N GLN A 248 -11.03 9.36 -4.45
CA GLN A 248 -10.43 8.03 -4.54
C GLN A 248 -10.92 7.19 -3.36
N ALA A 249 -12.11 6.61 -3.52
CA ALA A 249 -12.98 6.07 -2.47
C ALA A 249 -12.35 5.03 -1.52
N HIS A 250 -11.22 4.41 -1.87
CA HIS A 250 -10.70 3.24 -1.15
C HIS A 250 -9.22 3.33 -0.74
N GLY A 251 -8.57 4.48 -0.96
CA GLY A 251 -7.11 4.58 -0.81
C GLY A 251 -6.60 5.72 0.05
N GLY A 252 -7.46 6.56 0.62
CA GLY A 252 -7.03 7.75 1.38
C GLY A 252 -6.44 7.41 2.75
N GLY A 253 -7.02 6.43 3.43
CA GLY A 253 -6.56 5.96 4.74
C GLY A 253 -6.25 4.48 4.70
N THR A 254 -5.03 4.12 4.31
CA THR A 254 -4.53 2.74 4.47
C THR A 254 -3.21 2.80 5.20
N LEU A 255 -2.94 1.77 6.03
CA LEU A 255 -1.67 1.69 6.74
C LEU A 255 -0.49 1.69 5.79
N SER A 256 -0.63 1.07 4.62
CA SER A 256 0.48 0.96 3.65
C SER A 256 1.02 2.32 3.21
N ILE A 257 0.17 3.35 3.13
CA ILE A 257 0.60 4.71 2.78
C ILE A 257 1.26 5.39 3.96
N MET A 258 0.61 5.31 5.13
CA MET A 258 1.14 5.90 6.36
C MET A 258 2.50 5.29 6.71
N ALA A 259 2.64 3.97 6.62
CA ALA A 259 3.88 3.25 6.86
C ALA A 259 4.99 3.65 5.87
N SER A 260 4.68 3.89 4.59
CA SER A 260 5.66 4.45 3.65
C SER A 260 6.14 5.84 4.09
N GLU A 261 5.26 6.71 4.59
CA GLU A 261 5.67 8.02 5.12
C GLU A 261 6.51 7.91 6.40
N LEU A 262 6.16 7.00 7.31
CA LEU A 262 6.94 6.71 8.52
C LEU A 262 8.33 6.14 8.20
N ARG A 263 8.43 5.30 7.17
CA ARG A 263 9.69 4.69 6.74
C ARG A 263 10.66 5.70 6.14
N LEU A 264 10.14 6.71 5.42
CA LEU A 264 10.97 7.83 4.92
C LEU A 264 11.54 8.67 6.06
N GLU A 265 10.82 8.74 7.17
CA GLU A 265 11.31 9.32 8.40
C GLU A 265 12.13 8.33 9.22
N GLY A 266 12.47 7.14 8.71
CA GLY A 266 13.24 6.14 9.43
C GLY A 266 12.62 5.65 10.73
N LEU A 267 11.32 5.87 10.96
CA LEU A 267 10.61 5.50 12.19
C LEU A 267 10.18 4.03 12.22
N VAL A 268 10.02 3.43 11.04
CA VAL A 268 9.71 2.01 10.87
C VAL A 268 10.68 1.37 9.89
N GLY A 269 10.88 0.08 10.06
CA GLY A 269 11.77 -0.70 9.25
C GLY A 269 11.27 -1.06 7.86
N PRO A 270 12.07 -1.84 7.12
CA PRO A 270 11.67 -2.32 5.81
C PRO A 270 10.39 -3.16 5.92
N ILE A 271 9.60 -3.12 4.86
CA ILE A 271 8.38 -3.91 4.76
C ILE A 271 8.72 -5.40 4.63
N THR A 272 8.12 -6.21 5.49
CA THR A 272 8.07 -7.66 5.29
C THR A 272 6.75 -8.05 4.65
N VAL A 273 6.79 -8.46 3.37
CA VAL A 273 5.61 -8.91 2.64
C VAL A 273 5.34 -10.39 2.93
N LEU A 274 4.20 -10.66 3.57
CA LEU A 274 3.69 -12.01 3.74
C LEU A 274 2.92 -12.42 2.48
N ARG A 275 3.45 -13.42 1.77
CA ARG A 275 2.82 -13.93 0.55
C ARG A 275 1.72 -14.93 0.90
N TRP A 276 0.53 -14.73 0.35
CA TRP A 276 -0.53 -15.75 0.36
C TRP A 276 -0.24 -16.87 -0.64
N THR A 277 -0.33 -18.12 -0.20
CA THR A 277 -0.22 -19.34 -1.00
C THR A 277 -1.45 -20.20 -0.78
N GLY A 278 -2.15 -20.54 -1.87
CA GLY A 278 -3.33 -21.41 -1.86
C GLY A 278 -4.53 -20.77 -2.56
N SER A 279 -5.67 -21.46 -2.54
CA SER A 279 -6.90 -20.97 -3.14
C SER A 279 -7.55 -19.88 -2.28
N ALA A 280 -8.59 -19.23 -2.81
CA ALA A 280 -9.36 -18.23 -2.06
C ALA A 280 -9.90 -18.77 -0.73
N ASP A 281 -10.18 -20.08 -0.63
CA ASP A 281 -10.83 -20.68 0.54
C ASP A 281 -9.89 -21.52 1.40
N LYS A 282 -8.69 -21.85 0.90
CA LYS A 282 -7.72 -22.73 1.58
C LYS A 282 -6.29 -22.25 1.30
N GLY A 283 -6.00 -21.03 1.74
CA GLY A 283 -4.65 -20.48 1.68
C GLY A 283 -4.01 -20.33 3.04
N HIS A 284 -2.70 -20.23 3.02
CA HIS A 284 -1.83 -19.91 4.14
C HIS A 284 -0.77 -18.94 3.64
N HIS A 285 -0.13 -18.20 4.52
CA HIS A 285 1.04 -17.44 4.11
C HIS A 285 2.26 -18.36 3.88
N ALA A 286 2.97 -18.17 2.77
CA ALA A 286 4.20 -18.92 2.43
C ALA A 286 5.28 -18.74 3.49
N GLN A 287 5.33 -17.55 4.08
CA GLN A 287 6.08 -17.26 5.27
C GLN A 287 5.11 -17.19 6.43
N ASP A 288 5.39 -17.96 7.49
CA ASP A 288 4.61 -17.90 8.70
C ASP A 288 4.73 -16.51 9.36
N PRO A 289 3.63 -15.77 9.58
CA PRO A 289 3.68 -14.46 10.24
C PRO A 289 4.39 -14.51 11.59
N VAL A 290 4.22 -15.59 12.37
CA VAL A 290 4.87 -15.73 13.69
C VAL A 290 6.38 -15.76 13.53
N SER A 291 6.90 -16.52 12.55
CA SER A 291 8.33 -16.55 12.24
C SER A 291 8.93 -15.17 11.87
N VAL A 292 8.12 -14.24 11.34
CA VAL A 292 8.58 -12.86 11.10
C VAL A 292 8.73 -12.12 12.41
N PHE A 293 7.71 -12.19 13.28
CA PHE A 293 7.76 -11.56 14.59
C PHE A 293 8.90 -12.12 15.44
N ASP A 294 9.08 -13.45 15.48
CA ASP A 294 10.16 -14.10 16.23
C ASP A 294 11.54 -13.60 15.81
N ARG A 295 11.86 -13.66 14.50
CA ARG A 295 13.18 -13.23 14.00
C ARG A 295 13.45 -11.75 14.25
N LEU A 296 12.43 -10.91 14.16
CA LEU A 296 12.55 -9.47 14.41
C LEU A 296 12.44 -9.11 15.90
N SER A 297 12.22 -10.08 16.79
CA SER A 297 12.17 -9.91 18.25
C SER A 297 13.14 -10.85 18.97
N ASP A 298 14.36 -10.95 18.46
CA ASP A 298 15.40 -11.87 18.97
C ASP A 298 16.60 -11.14 19.61
N ALA A 299 16.57 -9.82 19.72
CA ALA A 299 17.64 -9.02 20.35
C ALA A 299 17.60 -9.00 21.89
N GLY A 300 16.93 -9.98 22.50
CA GLY A 300 16.80 -10.16 23.95
C GLY A 300 15.49 -9.64 24.54
N ASP A 301 15.41 -9.69 25.87
CA ASP A 301 14.19 -9.40 26.63
C ASP A 301 13.72 -7.95 26.48
N GLY A 302 12.41 -7.77 26.45
CA GLY A 302 11.75 -6.47 26.31
C GLY A 302 10.58 -6.53 25.35
N TRP A 303 10.25 -5.38 24.76
CA TRP A 303 9.07 -5.22 23.91
C TRP A 303 9.45 -4.84 22.49
N TYR A 304 8.66 -5.34 21.55
CA TYR A 304 8.78 -5.05 20.13
C TYR A 304 7.39 -4.72 19.59
N PHE A 305 7.30 -3.67 18.79
CA PHE A 305 6.03 -3.22 18.23
C PHE A 305 6.08 -3.32 16.71
N PHE A 306 4.97 -3.75 16.12
CA PHE A 306 4.83 -3.94 14.69
C PHE A 306 3.54 -3.31 14.20
N LEU A 307 3.64 -2.54 13.12
CA LEU A 307 2.47 -2.14 12.35
C LEU A 307 2.18 -3.26 11.36
N ALA A 308 0.95 -3.74 11.34
CA ALA A 308 0.56 -4.84 10.47
C ALA A 308 -0.68 -4.48 9.66
N SER A 309 -0.65 -4.87 8.39
CA SER A 309 -1.82 -4.84 7.54
C SER A 309 -2.15 -6.24 7.04
N ALA A 310 -3.39 -6.67 7.20
CA ALA A 310 -3.90 -7.90 6.59
C ALA A 310 -4.79 -7.55 5.40
N VAL A 311 -4.61 -8.28 4.30
CA VAL A 311 -5.45 -8.17 3.09
C VAL A 311 -5.52 -6.71 2.58
N SER A 312 -4.37 -6.02 2.62
CA SER A 312 -4.16 -4.62 2.21
C SER A 312 -4.94 -3.51 2.92
N PHE A 313 -5.99 -3.80 3.70
CA PHE A 313 -6.89 -2.78 4.24
C PHE A 313 -7.08 -2.88 5.75
N HIS A 314 -7.13 -4.09 6.31
CA HIS A 314 -7.25 -4.23 7.76
C HIS A 314 -5.90 -3.87 8.40
N THR A 315 -5.95 -3.09 9.47
CA THR A 315 -4.78 -2.41 10.05
C THR A 315 -4.82 -2.59 11.55
N PHE A 316 -3.71 -3.01 12.14
CA PHE A 316 -3.62 -3.28 13.59
C PHE A 316 -2.16 -3.19 14.04
N LEU A 317 -1.96 -3.18 15.35
CA LEU A 317 -0.65 -3.24 15.97
C LEU A 317 -0.46 -4.62 16.60
N ILE A 318 0.73 -5.18 16.44
CA ILE A 318 1.18 -6.34 17.21
C ILE A 318 2.27 -5.87 18.17
N ALA A 319 2.08 -6.15 19.46
CA ALA A 319 3.14 -6.04 20.46
C ALA A 319 3.64 -7.45 20.81
N VAL A 320 4.96 -7.62 20.83
CA VAL A 320 5.61 -8.86 21.23
C VAL A 320 6.42 -8.58 22.48
N HIS A 321 6.11 -9.30 23.55
CA HIS A 321 6.84 -9.25 24.80
C HIS A 321 7.75 -10.47 24.88
N VAL A 322 9.05 -10.24 24.91
CA VAL A 322 10.08 -11.27 24.97
C VAL A 322 10.65 -11.32 26.38
N THR A 323 10.66 -12.50 26.98
CA THR A 323 11.13 -12.71 28.36
C THR A 323 12.00 -13.96 28.46
N SER A 324 12.66 -14.11 29.62
CA SER A 324 13.43 -15.30 29.98
C SER A 324 14.62 -15.54 29.06
N GLY A 325 15.36 -14.48 28.73
CA GLY A 325 16.51 -14.56 27.83
C GLY A 325 16.12 -14.95 26.40
N GLY A 326 14.94 -14.51 25.94
CA GLY A 326 14.44 -14.82 24.59
C GLY A 326 13.67 -16.13 24.42
N SER A 327 13.52 -16.94 25.48
CA SER A 327 12.88 -18.26 25.37
C SER A 327 11.35 -18.22 25.42
N SER A 328 10.76 -17.12 25.92
CA SER A 328 9.32 -16.96 26.06
C SER A 328 8.84 -15.71 25.35
N ARG A 329 7.75 -15.83 24.58
CA ARG A 329 7.15 -14.75 23.80
C ARG A 329 5.65 -14.69 24.04
N GLU A 330 5.14 -13.49 24.29
CA GLU A 330 3.71 -13.20 24.37
C GLU A 330 3.34 -12.22 23.26
N TYR A 331 2.25 -12.51 22.55
CA TYR A 331 1.78 -11.70 21.44
C TYR A 331 0.49 -11.00 21.83
N PHE A 332 0.41 -9.70 21.59
CA PHE A 332 -0.76 -8.89 21.84
C PHE A 332 -1.19 -8.23 20.54
N GLU A 333 -2.40 -8.55 20.10
CA GLU A 333 -3.07 -7.82 19.04
C GLU A 333 -3.76 -6.60 19.66
N ILE A 334 -3.35 -5.41 19.25
CA ILE A 334 -3.93 -4.15 19.69
C ILE A 334 -4.61 -3.52 18.49
N GLN A 335 -5.93 -3.44 18.59
CA GLN A 335 -6.81 -2.80 17.62
C GLN A 335 -7.87 -1.99 18.34
N ASP A 336 -8.63 -1.20 17.61
CA ASP A 336 -9.73 -0.45 18.22
C ASP A 336 -10.69 -1.38 19.00
N GLY A 337 -11.15 -0.88 20.16
CA GLY A 337 -11.97 -1.63 21.10
C GLY A 337 -11.22 -2.65 21.97
N GLN A 338 -10.03 -3.14 21.62
CA GLN A 338 -9.40 -4.23 22.39
C GLN A 338 -7.87 -4.40 22.29
N SER A 339 -7.29 -4.95 23.35
CA SER A 339 -5.95 -5.53 23.36
C SER A 339 -6.08 -6.99 23.79
N VAL A 340 -5.78 -7.91 22.87
CA VAL A 340 -6.04 -9.34 23.02
C VAL A 340 -4.74 -10.11 22.92
N ARG A 341 -4.44 -10.89 23.96
CA ARG A 341 -3.33 -11.85 23.92
C ARG A 341 -3.65 -12.96 22.92
N LYS A 342 -2.71 -13.26 22.04
CA LYS A 342 -2.79 -14.34 21.05
C LYS A 342 -1.71 -15.38 21.33
N THR A 343 -2.08 -16.65 21.18
CA THR A 343 -1.11 -17.73 20.98
C THR A 343 -0.51 -17.63 19.58
N PRO A 344 0.69 -18.21 19.32
CA PRO A 344 1.25 -18.30 17.96
C PRO A 344 0.25 -18.82 16.93
N ARG A 345 -0.48 -19.90 17.28
CA ARG A 345 -1.50 -20.48 16.41
C ARG A 345 -2.65 -19.52 16.14
N GLN A 346 -3.17 -18.82 17.16
CA GLN A 346 -4.25 -17.84 16.97
C GLN A 346 -3.81 -16.67 16.09
N LEU A 347 -2.57 -16.19 16.25
CA LEU A 347 -2.04 -15.11 15.43
C LEU A 347 -1.90 -15.56 13.97
N LYS A 348 -1.32 -16.74 13.73
CA LYS A 348 -1.24 -17.34 12.40
C LYS A 348 -2.63 -17.54 11.78
N ASP A 349 -3.53 -18.17 12.52
CA ASP A 349 -4.90 -18.40 12.08
C ASP A 349 -5.60 -17.08 11.77
N TRP A 350 -5.34 -16.00 12.50
CA TRP A 350 -5.95 -14.69 12.25
C TRP A 350 -5.49 -14.11 10.90
N PHE A 351 -4.18 -14.14 10.61
CA PHE A 351 -3.66 -13.77 9.29
C PHE A 351 -4.25 -14.69 8.19
N ASP A 352 -4.55 -15.96 8.51
CA ASP A 352 -5.08 -16.95 7.56
C ASP A 352 -6.64 -16.99 7.43
N LYS A 353 -7.43 -16.55 8.42
CA LYS A 353 -8.90 -16.80 8.46
C LYS A 353 -9.80 -15.62 8.17
N GLU A 354 -9.36 -14.38 8.34
CA GLU A 354 -10.32 -13.29 8.64
C GLU A 354 -11.04 -12.63 7.44
N PHE A 355 -10.75 -12.96 6.18
CA PHE A 355 -11.38 -12.22 5.07
C PHE A 355 -11.85 -13.13 3.93
N LEU A 356 -13.16 -13.00 3.62
CA LEU A 356 -14.04 -13.71 2.67
C LEU A 356 -13.47 -13.84 1.22
N PRO A 357 -14.10 -14.62 0.30
CA PRO A 357 -13.45 -15.39 -0.77
C PRO A 357 -12.99 -14.59 -2.00
N ASN A 358 -12.87 -13.26 -1.90
CA ASN A 358 -12.41 -12.45 -3.01
C ASN A 358 -10.88 -12.43 -3.13
N THR A 359 -10.41 -12.42 -4.36
CA THR A 359 -9.03 -12.54 -4.85
C THR A 359 -8.05 -11.44 -4.40
N GLN A 360 -8.40 -10.65 -3.38
CA GLN A 360 -7.59 -9.59 -2.79
C GLN A 360 -6.72 -10.05 -1.61
N LYS A 361 -6.69 -11.36 -1.29
CA LYS A 361 -5.91 -12.01 -0.20
C LYS A 361 -4.39 -11.87 -0.30
N ALA A 362 -3.90 -11.05 -1.21
CA ALA A 362 -2.49 -10.89 -1.44
C ALA A 362 -1.92 -9.74 -0.59
N SER A 363 -0.74 -9.95 -0.01
CA SER A 363 0.01 -9.11 0.93
C SER A 363 -0.69 -8.78 2.23
N SER A 364 -0.50 -9.66 3.20
CA SER A 364 -0.28 -9.10 4.53
C SER A 364 1.11 -8.46 4.58
N ARG A 365 1.26 -7.38 5.34
CA ARG A 365 2.48 -6.57 5.41
C ARG A 365 2.80 -6.30 6.87
N ILE A 366 4.07 -6.40 7.22
CA ILE A 366 4.58 -6.12 8.57
C ILE A 366 5.67 -5.08 8.47
N TRP A 367 5.60 -4.05 9.32
CA TRP A 367 6.65 -3.06 9.52
C TRP A 367 7.04 -3.05 11.00
N GLN A 368 8.32 -3.25 11.29
CA GLN A 368 8.84 -3.12 12.64
C GLN A 368 8.90 -1.64 13.03
N VAL A 369 8.44 -1.30 14.22
CA VAL A 369 8.62 0.01 14.81
C VAL A 369 10.03 0.09 15.40
N TYR A 370 10.77 1.13 15.08
CA TYR A 370 12.07 1.36 15.69
C TYR A 370 11.96 2.25 16.92
N ARG A 371 12.83 1.99 17.89
CA ARG A 371 12.98 2.83 19.09
C ARG A 371 13.67 4.15 18.74
N GLU A 372 14.75 4.06 17.97
CA GLU A 372 15.52 5.19 17.47
C GLU A 372 15.50 5.15 15.94
N PRO A 373 15.35 6.30 15.27
CA PRO A 373 15.29 6.30 13.82
C PRO A 373 16.58 5.76 13.18
N ALA A 374 16.50 5.34 11.92
CA ALA A 374 17.71 5.18 11.11
C ALA A 374 18.42 6.54 10.97
N ASP A 375 19.73 6.57 11.24
CA ASP A 375 20.63 7.63 10.79
C ASP A 375 20.70 7.67 9.25
#